data_AF-A0A433UMT8-F1
#
_entry.id   AF-A0A433UMT8-F1
#
_cell.length_a   1.000
_cell.length_b   1.000
_cell.length_c   1.000
_cell.angle_alpha   90.00
_cell.angle_beta   90.00
_cell.angle_gamma   90.00
#
_symmetry.space_group_name_H-M   'P 1'
#
loop_
_entity.id
_entity.type
_entity.pdbx_description
1 polymer ?
#
loop_
_entity_poly.entity_id
_entity_poly.type
_entity_poly.pdbx_seq_one_letter_code
_entity_poly.pdbx_strand_id
1 'polypeptide(L)'
;MKPETVQRLGTLEVLLEKEIRYSLPCHEDGAILQPYAWNGTIKDQFTPLNLIKSEGWIIETDPEVAFANWLWPEQNGLVSSLIHLYNKDPKKNLDEDTKNHRYQQYSHLLKLLTKKIKKLQAFSFSYNSHYSLSVVVGRVPVADHQRWICLSSTVPQETPKFINELIHCSPYKEEKQSNLEAEKLSNIEKTINNMIKELGEIMIYGYYDGGYNHIHYHRIVLASGGSQEEAINNALLKSGLVEIYKLEKFIIQERGGWGFCVDDSDFDRDDVTNLINFLNTVFPKLLLYRFCFWDYEHLYILGETDNSLEDSSVSYVGVAIHSHFTYNP
;
A
#
# COMPACT_ATOMS: atom_id res chain seq x y z
N MET A 1 -18.24 -10.80 17.59
CA MET A 1 -17.67 -9.46 17.78
C MET A 1 -17.95 -9.03 19.21
N LYS A 2 -17.02 -8.36 19.89
CA LYS A 2 -17.20 -7.96 21.30
C LYS A 2 -18.31 -6.89 21.42
N PRO A 3 -19.10 -6.85 22.51
CA PRO A 3 -20.21 -5.91 22.65
C PRO A 3 -19.81 -4.43 22.49
N GLU A 4 -18.65 -4.06 23.01
CA GLU A 4 -18.12 -2.70 22.90
C GLU A 4 -17.78 -2.32 21.45
N THR A 5 -17.17 -3.23 20.69
CA THR A 5 -16.92 -3.03 19.25
C THR A 5 -18.23 -2.84 18.49
N VAL A 6 -19.27 -3.62 18.81
CA VAL A 6 -20.61 -3.50 18.20
C VAL A 6 -21.25 -2.15 18.54
N GLN A 7 -21.15 -1.70 19.79
CA GLN A 7 -21.70 -0.41 20.21
C GLN A 7 -21.01 0.76 19.49
N ARG A 8 -19.67 0.74 19.40
CA ARG A 8 -18.89 1.77 18.72
C ARG A 8 -19.18 1.79 17.22
N LEU A 9 -19.29 0.62 16.59
CA LEU A 9 -19.69 0.51 15.18
C LEU A 9 -21.11 1.05 14.97
N GLY A 10 -22.08 0.65 15.79
CA GLY A 10 -23.47 1.12 15.66
C GLY A 10 -23.60 2.64 15.85
N THR A 11 -22.79 3.24 16.73
CA THR A 11 -22.75 4.71 16.86
C THR A 11 -22.16 5.37 15.62
N LEU A 12 -21.11 4.78 15.05
CA LEU A 12 -20.50 5.27 13.82
C LEU A 12 -21.44 5.16 12.61
N GLU A 13 -22.20 4.07 12.51
CA GLU A 13 -23.23 3.88 11.47
C GLU A 13 -24.31 4.96 11.55
N VAL A 14 -24.75 5.36 12.74
CA VAL A 14 -25.70 6.46 12.93
C VAL A 14 -25.07 7.81 12.53
N LEU A 15 -23.80 8.05 12.87
CA LEU A 15 -23.10 9.28 12.49
C LEU A 15 -22.83 9.40 10.98
N LEU A 16 -22.82 8.28 10.27
CA LEU A 16 -22.62 8.18 8.82
C LEU A 16 -23.91 7.80 8.07
N GLU A 17 -25.09 7.93 8.71
CA GLU A 17 -26.37 7.63 8.06
C GLU A 17 -26.61 8.57 6.86
N LYS A 18 -26.18 9.84 6.99
CA LYS A 18 -26.01 10.75 5.86
C LYS A 18 -24.62 10.57 5.27
N GLU A 19 -24.54 10.58 3.95
CA GLU A 19 -23.26 10.51 3.24
C GLU A 19 -22.39 11.72 3.58
N ILE A 20 -21.24 11.46 4.20
CA ILE A 20 -20.22 12.48 4.43
C ILE A 20 -19.10 12.29 3.40
N ARG A 21 -18.90 13.30 2.57
CA ARG A 21 -17.81 13.35 1.59
C ARG A 21 -16.49 13.73 2.26
N TYR A 22 -15.41 13.16 1.73
CA TYR A 22 -14.04 13.44 2.09
C TYR A 22 -13.24 13.60 0.81
N SER A 23 -12.73 14.80 0.57
CA SER A 23 -12.02 15.14 -0.66
C SER A 23 -10.58 14.67 -0.60
N LEU A 24 -10.18 13.73 -1.46
CA LEU A 24 -8.81 13.23 -1.53
C LEU A 24 -8.05 13.87 -2.70
N PRO A 25 -6.74 14.15 -2.56
CA PRO A 25 -5.95 14.79 -3.60
C PRO A 25 -5.99 14.08 -4.95
N CYS A 26 -6.44 14.80 -5.98
CA CYS A 26 -6.62 14.29 -7.33
C CYS A 26 -7.71 13.19 -7.45
N HIS A 27 -8.71 13.24 -6.57
CA HIS A 27 -9.91 12.40 -6.59
C HIS A 27 -11.17 13.29 -6.58
N GLU A 28 -11.36 14.03 -7.67
CA GLU A 28 -12.34 15.13 -7.73
C GLU A 28 -13.80 14.69 -7.72
N ASP A 29 -14.09 13.40 -7.93
CA ASP A 29 -15.44 12.85 -7.75
C ASP A 29 -15.82 12.74 -6.25
N GLY A 30 -14.86 12.98 -5.35
CA GLY A 30 -14.98 12.89 -3.91
C GLY A 30 -15.00 11.43 -3.44
N ALA A 31 -14.55 11.19 -2.21
CA ALA A 31 -14.64 9.88 -1.59
C ALA A 31 -15.69 9.89 -0.46
N ILE A 32 -16.45 8.81 -0.31
CA ILE A 32 -17.48 8.71 0.73
C ILE A 32 -16.92 7.94 1.92
N LEU A 33 -17.17 8.45 3.12
CA LEU A 33 -16.82 7.78 4.37
C LEU A 33 -17.79 6.62 4.62
N GLN A 34 -17.24 5.43 4.86
CA GLN A 34 -17.99 4.22 5.18
C GLN A 34 -17.61 3.72 6.59
N PRO A 35 -18.58 3.28 7.42
CA PRO A 35 -18.26 2.66 8.69
C PRO A 35 -17.49 1.34 8.45
N TYR A 36 -16.46 1.10 9.24
CA TYR A 36 -15.63 -0.11 9.14
C TYR A 36 -15.33 -0.71 10.52
N ALA A 37 -15.31 -2.05 10.57
CA ALA A 37 -14.90 -2.80 11.74
C ALA A 37 -14.02 -4.01 11.38
N TRP A 38 -12.94 -4.17 12.14
CA TRP A 38 -12.14 -5.38 12.17
C TRP A 38 -12.44 -6.17 13.44
N ASN A 39 -12.94 -7.39 13.29
CA ASN A 39 -13.14 -8.29 14.41
C ASN A 39 -11.95 -9.24 14.58
N GLY A 40 -11.05 -8.93 15.51
CA GLY A 40 -9.84 -9.71 15.76
C GLY A 40 -10.10 -11.15 16.20
N THR A 41 -11.29 -11.44 16.76
CA THR A 41 -11.68 -12.81 17.15
C THR A 41 -12.01 -13.71 15.97
N ILE A 42 -12.31 -13.14 14.81
CA ILE A 42 -12.69 -13.87 13.59
C ILE A 42 -11.60 -13.76 12.52
N LYS A 43 -10.99 -12.58 12.39
CA LYS A 43 -10.03 -12.26 11.33
C LYS A 43 -8.57 -12.27 11.81
N ASP A 44 -8.30 -12.77 13.01
CA ASP A 44 -7.00 -12.69 13.70
C ASP A 44 -6.52 -11.25 13.92
N GLN A 45 -5.25 -11.09 14.32
CA GLN A 45 -4.63 -9.78 14.53
C GLN A 45 -4.73 -8.90 13.28
N PHE A 46 -5.08 -7.62 13.46
CA PHE A 46 -5.05 -6.66 12.38
C PHE A 46 -3.61 -6.43 11.88
N THR A 47 -3.39 -6.71 10.61
CA THR A 47 -2.17 -6.37 9.87
C THR A 47 -2.56 -5.97 8.45
N PRO A 48 -1.74 -5.18 7.73
CA PRO A 48 -2.03 -4.85 6.33
C PRO A 48 -2.24 -6.10 5.47
N LEU A 49 -1.41 -7.13 5.65
CA LEU A 49 -1.57 -8.39 4.94
C LEU A 49 -2.89 -9.11 5.27
N ASN A 50 -3.33 -9.13 6.54
CA ASN A 50 -4.60 -9.76 6.90
C ASN A 50 -5.79 -8.97 6.34
N LEU A 51 -5.70 -7.64 6.31
CA LEU A 51 -6.71 -6.81 5.66
C LEU A 51 -6.84 -7.18 4.17
N ILE A 52 -5.72 -7.14 3.44
CA ILE A 52 -5.65 -7.55 2.03
C ILE A 52 -6.26 -8.93 1.80
N LYS A 53 -5.92 -9.91 2.66
CA LYS A 53 -6.50 -11.27 2.59
C LYS A 53 -8.02 -11.24 2.78
N SER A 54 -8.52 -10.46 3.74
CA SER A 54 -9.96 -10.39 4.03
C SER A 54 -10.77 -9.69 2.95
N GLU A 55 -10.16 -8.71 2.25
CA GLU A 55 -10.76 -8.01 1.12
C GLU A 55 -10.63 -8.80 -0.20
N GLY A 56 -9.92 -9.92 -0.20
CA GLY A 56 -9.73 -10.77 -1.39
C GLY A 56 -8.73 -10.20 -2.39
N TRP A 57 -7.86 -9.27 -1.98
CA TRP A 57 -6.91 -8.58 -2.88
C TRP A 57 -5.60 -9.35 -3.09
N ILE A 58 -5.52 -10.61 -2.69
CA ILE A 58 -4.30 -11.44 -2.81
C ILE A 58 -4.62 -12.80 -3.38
N ILE A 59 -3.82 -13.22 -4.36
CA ILE A 59 -3.84 -14.56 -4.93
C ILE A 59 -2.42 -15.15 -4.97
N GLU A 60 -2.31 -16.47 -4.78
CA GLU A 60 -1.03 -17.17 -4.99
C GLU A 60 -0.73 -17.26 -6.49
N THR A 61 0.55 -17.17 -6.85
CA THR A 61 1.03 -17.27 -8.24
C THR A 61 2.41 -17.92 -8.27
N ASP A 62 2.91 -18.19 -9.47
CA ASP A 62 4.24 -18.76 -9.66
C ASP A 62 5.32 -17.65 -9.63
N PRO A 63 6.52 -17.92 -9.07
CA PRO A 63 7.63 -16.97 -9.10
C PRO A 63 7.98 -16.50 -10.53
N GLU A 64 7.89 -17.37 -11.52
CA GLU A 64 8.07 -17.05 -12.94
C GLU A 64 7.10 -15.98 -13.42
N VAL A 65 5.82 -16.08 -13.02
CA VAL A 65 4.78 -15.10 -13.36
C VAL A 65 5.03 -13.78 -12.64
N ALA A 66 5.43 -13.80 -11.37
CA ALA A 66 5.79 -12.58 -10.65
C ALA A 66 6.95 -11.83 -11.32
N PHE A 67 7.98 -12.55 -11.77
CA PHE A 67 9.10 -11.95 -12.51
C PHE A 67 8.67 -11.42 -13.89
N ALA A 68 7.78 -12.12 -14.60
CA ALA A 68 7.22 -11.62 -15.85
C ALA A 68 6.41 -10.32 -15.62
N ASN A 69 5.64 -10.25 -14.54
CA ASN A 69 4.88 -9.06 -14.16
C ASN A 69 5.79 -7.89 -13.78
N TRP A 70 6.96 -8.14 -13.19
CA TRP A 70 7.94 -7.07 -12.95
C TRP A 70 8.61 -6.59 -14.22
N LEU A 71 8.94 -7.51 -15.13
CA LEU A 71 9.64 -7.18 -16.38
C LEU A 71 8.73 -6.46 -17.40
N TRP A 72 7.44 -6.76 -17.41
CA TRP A 72 6.51 -6.22 -18.39
C TRP A 72 6.45 -4.68 -18.37
N PRO A 73 6.30 -3.98 -17.22
CA PRO A 73 6.36 -2.53 -17.17
C PRO A 73 7.65 -1.95 -17.70
N GLU A 74 8.77 -2.65 -17.51
CA GLU A 74 10.09 -2.19 -17.95
C GLU A 74 10.25 -2.26 -19.47
N GLN A 75 9.80 -3.36 -20.07
CA GLN A 75 9.89 -3.56 -21.52
C GLN A 75 8.95 -2.63 -22.28
N ASN A 76 7.80 -2.32 -21.68
CA ASN A 76 6.75 -1.50 -22.29
C ASN A 76 6.83 -0.03 -21.89
N GLY A 77 7.55 0.31 -20.83
CA GLY A 77 7.61 1.66 -20.27
C GLY A 77 6.26 2.13 -19.74
N LEU A 78 5.38 1.22 -19.30
CA LEU A 78 3.98 1.47 -18.94
C LEU A 78 3.62 0.75 -17.64
N VAL A 79 2.75 1.34 -16.82
CA VAL A 79 2.24 0.66 -15.61
C VAL A 79 1.28 -0.49 -15.94
N SER A 80 0.47 -0.35 -16.99
CA SER A 80 -0.54 -1.33 -17.40
C SER A 80 -0.70 -1.37 -18.93
N SER A 81 -1.13 -2.52 -19.46
CA SER A 81 -1.43 -2.71 -20.89
C SER A 81 -2.66 -1.94 -21.36
N LEU A 82 -3.50 -1.49 -20.42
CA LEU A 82 -4.72 -0.74 -20.68
C LEU A 82 -4.47 0.77 -20.85
N ILE A 83 -3.23 1.24 -20.62
CA ILE A 83 -2.88 2.64 -20.79
C ILE A 83 -2.74 2.95 -22.28
N HIS A 84 -3.60 3.83 -22.78
CA HIS A 84 -3.49 4.40 -24.12
C HIS A 84 -2.62 5.66 -24.08
N LEU A 85 -1.46 5.62 -24.75
CA LEU A 85 -0.58 6.78 -24.88
C LEU A 85 -0.87 7.54 -26.18
N TYR A 86 -1.28 8.80 -26.06
CA TYR A 86 -1.37 9.69 -27.22
C TYR A 86 0.01 10.20 -27.69
N ASN A 87 1.00 10.34 -26.78
CA ASN A 87 2.33 10.84 -27.09
C ASN A 87 3.43 10.13 -26.26
N LYS A 88 3.77 8.89 -26.63
CA LYS A 88 4.92 8.22 -26.03
C LYS A 88 6.21 8.90 -26.50
N ASP A 89 7.05 9.40 -25.61
CA ASP A 89 8.40 9.82 -26.00
C ASP A 89 9.24 8.56 -26.26
N PRO A 90 9.58 8.25 -27.53
CA PRO A 90 10.31 7.03 -27.85
C PRO A 90 11.72 7.02 -27.21
N LYS A 91 12.27 8.19 -26.83
CA LYS A 91 13.57 8.30 -26.15
C LYS A 91 13.55 7.81 -24.70
N LYS A 92 12.36 7.68 -24.10
CA LYS A 92 12.23 7.17 -22.71
C LYS A 92 12.03 5.65 -22.65
N ASN A 93 11.88 4.99 -23.79
CA ASN A 93 11.87 3.53 -23.83
C ASN A 93 13.30 3.00 -23.71
N LEU A 94 13.44 1.88 -23.00
CA LEU A 94 14.67 1.11 -23.01
C LEU A 94 14.96 0.64 -24.44
N ASP A 95 16.22 0.72 -24.86
CA ASP A 95 16.70 0.07 -26.07
C ASP A 95 16.71 -1.47 -25.89
N GLU A 96 16.85 -2.19 -27.01
CA GLU A 96 16.76 -3.64 -27.04
C GLU A 96 17.91 -4.32 -26.27
N ASP A 97 19.10 -3.75 -26.28
CA ASP A 97 20.26 -4.30 -25.55
C ASP A 97 20.02 -4.18 -24.03
N THR A 98 19.51 -3.03 -23.59
CA THR A 98 19.12 -2.80 -22.19
C THR A 98 18.00 -3.74 -21.76
N LYS A 99 16.96 -3.95 -22.58
CA LYS A 99 15.89 -4.93 -22.29
C LYS A 99 16.43 -6.35 -22.13
N ASN A 100 17.30 -6.76 -23.04
CA ASN A 100 17.91 -8.10 -23.02
C ASN A 100 18.81 -8.28 -21.79
N HIS A 101 19.60 -7.26 -21.44
CA HIS A 101 20.43 -7.29 -20.24
C HIS A 101 19.58 -7.44 -18.96
N ARG A 102 18.50 -6.67 -18.83
CA ARG A 102 17.59 -6.78 -17.69
C ARG A 102 16.91 -8.15 -17.62
N TYR A 103 16.44 -8.70 -18.74
CA TYR A 103 15.91 -10.05 -18.81
C TYR A 103 16.89 -11.10 -18.27
N GLN A 104 18.17 -11.00 -18.65
CA GLN A 104 19.22 -11.89 -18.14
C GLN A 104 19.44 -11.74 -16.63
N GLN A 105 19.42 -10.50 -16.11
CA GLN A 105 19.54 -10.22 -14.67
C GLN A 105 18.37 -10.83 -13.88
N TYR A 106 17.12 -10.63 -14.33
CA TYR A 106 15.94 -11.28 -13.73
C TYR A 106 16.02 -12.81 -13.80
N SER A 107 16.44 -13.37 -14.93
CA SER A 107 16.62 -14.82 -15.08
C SER A 107 17.67 -15.37 -14.12
N HIS A 108 18.78 -14.65 -13.92
CA HIS A 108 19.81 -15.02 -12.94
C HIS A 108 19.24 -14.95 -11.53
N LEU A 109 18.57 -13.86 -11.17
CA LEU A 109 17.98 -13.68 -9.86
C LEU A 109 16.96 -14.79 -9.54
N LEU A 110 16.03 -15.10 -10.45
CA LEU A 110 15.08 -16.20 -10.27
C LEU A 110 15.80 -17.54 -10.06
N LYS A 111 16.80 -17.85 -10.90
CA LYS A 111 17.61 -19.07 -10.76
C LYS A 111 18.35 -19.14 -9.42
N LEU A 112 18.84 -18.02 -8.91
CA LEU A 112 19.46 -17.94 -7.58
C LEU A 112 18.44 -18.24 -6.49
N LEU A 113 17.26 -17.60 -6.53
CA LEU A 113 16.18 -17.80 -5.57
C LEU A 113 15.73 -19.26 -5.55
N THR A 114 15.39 -19.84 -6.70
CA THR A 114 14.91 -21.23 -6.81
C THR A 114 15.94 -22.25 -6.30
N LYS A 115 17.25 -21.99 -6.50
CA LYS A 115 18.31 -22.92 -6.06
C LYS A 115 18.68 -22.81 -4.59
N LYS A 116 18.53 -21.63 -4.00
CA LYS A 116 19.16 -21.32 -2.70
C LYS A 116 18.17 -20.89 -1.62
N ILE A 117 16.96 -20.49 -1.98
CA ILE A 117 15.92 -20.07 -1.05
C ILE A 117 14.92 -21.22 -0.86
N LYS A 118 14.53 -21.49 0.39
CA LYS A 118 13.58 -22.55 0.73
C LYS A 118 12.16 -21.98 0.81
N LYS A 119 11.14 -22.80 0.52
CA LYS A 119 9.72 -22.39 0.56
C LYS A 119 9.47 -21.11 -0.25
N LEU A 120 10.01 -21.09 -1.48
CA LEU A 120 9.79 -19.97 -2.38
C LEU A 120 8.32 -19.99 -2.81
N GLN A 121 7.63 -18.88 -2.64
CA GLN A 121 6.23 -18.66 -3.04
C GLN A 121 6.12 -17.28 -3.68
N ALA A 122 5.09 -17.08 -4.49
CA ALA A 122 4.77 -15.77 -5.03
C ALA A 122 3.30 -15.45 -4.84
N PHE A 123 3.01 -14.16 -4.72
CA PHE A 123 1.65 -13.65 -4.56
C PHE A 123 1.45 -12.45 -5.47
N SER A 124 0.24 -12.32 -6.01
CA SER A 124 -0.20 -11.13 -6.73
C SER A 124 -1.22 -10.37 -5.89
N PHE A 125 -1.05 -9.06 -5.80
CA PHE A 125 -1.89 -8.14 -5.05
C PHE A 125 -2.62 -7.22 -6.03
N SER A 126 -3.95 -7.25 -6.03
CA SER A 126 -4.75 -6.48 -6.98
C SER A 126 -6.12 -6.16 -6.40
N TYR A 127 -6.55 -4.92 -6.57
CA TYR A 127 -7.94 -4.51 -6.33
C TYR A 127 -8.83 -4.73 -7.58
N ASN A 128 -8.27 -4.52 -8.77
CA ASN A 128 -8.96 -4.64 -10.05
C ASN A 128 -8.14 -5.48 -11.06
N SER A 129 -8.66 -5.66 -12.27
CA SER A 129 -7.97 -6.41 -13.35
C SER A 129 -6.91 -5.60 -14.10
N HIS A 130 -6.78 -4.29 -13.82
CA HIS A 130 -5.95 -3.36 -14.58
C HIS A 130 -4.51 -3.31 -14.06
N TYR A 131 -4.33 -3.50 -12.76
CA TYR A 131 -3.03 -3.43 -12.10
C TYR A 131 -2.89 -4.50 -11.03
N SER A 132 -1.70 -5.07 -10.96
CA SER A 132 -1.32 -5.96 -9.87
C SER A 132 0.13 -5.76 -9.47
N LEU A 133 0.40 -5.75 -8.18
CA LEU A 133 1.74 -5.85 -7.63
C LEU A 133 2.06 -7.33 -7.37
N SER A 134 3.14 -7.85 -7.91
CA SER A 134 3.61 -9.20 -7.56
C SER A 134 4.73 -9.16 -6.52
N VAL A 135 4.74 -10.12 -5.60
CA VAL A 135 5.84 -10.34 -4.65
C VAL A 135 6.34 -11.78 -4.72
N VAL A 136 7.62 -11.97 -4.42
CA VAL A 136 8.23 -13.30 -4.26
C VAL A 136 8.84 -13.38 -2.88
N VAL A 137 8.40 -14.35 -2.08
CA VAL A 137 8.82 -14.54 -0.69
C VAL A 137 9.47 -15.90 -0.50
N GLY A 138 10.45 -15.98 0.38
CA GLY A 138 11.04 -17.26 0.74
C GLY A 138 11.96 -17.18 1.94
N ARG A 139 12.34 -18.35 2.45
CA ARG A 139 13.15 -18.50 3.65
C ARG A 139 14.61 -18.70 3.32
N VAL A 140 15.46 -17.84 3.88
CA VAL A 140 16.91 -17.95 3.77
C VAL A 140 17.40 -19.11 4.65
N PRO A 141 18.18 -20.06 4.11
CA PRO A 141 18.70 -21.18 4.89
C PRO A 141 19.93 -20.75 5.71
N VAL A 142 19.72 -20.10 6.86
CA VAL A 142 20.77 -19.75 7.84
C VAL A 142 20.70 -20.73 9.02
N ALA A 143 21.85 -21.13 9.57
CA ALA A 143 21.97 -22.17 10.59
C ALA A 143 21.24 -21.83 11.90
N ASP A 144 21.23 -20.55 12.31
CA ASP A 144 20.83 -20.17 13.67
C ASP A 144 19.59 -19.25 13.76
N HIS A 145 19.08 -18.75 12.63
CA HIS A 145 17.89 -17.88 12.60
C HIS A 145 17.00 -18.17 11.39
N GLN A 146 15.69 -18.29 11.64
CA GLN A 146 14.70 -18.27 10.56
C GLN A 146 14.56 -16.82 10.08
N ARG A 147 15.09 -16.54 8.89
CA ARG A 147 14.94 -15.24 8.24
C ARG A 147 14.22 -15.41 6.92
N TRP A 148 13.18 -14.63 6.73
CA TRP A 148 12.42 -14.55 5.50
C TRP A 148 12.81 -13.31 4.73
N ILE A 149 12.82 -13.43 3.40
CA ILE A 149 13.00 -12.31 2.48
C ILE A 149 11.80 -12.23 1.55
N CYS A 150 11.45 -11.02 1.16
CA CYS A 150 10.41 -10.75 0.19
C CYS A 150 10.90 -9.71 -0.81
N LEU A 151 10.77 -10.03 -2.09
CA LEU A 151 11.05 -9.15 -3.21
C LEU A 151 9.72 -8.63 -3.76
N SER A 152 9.68 -7.37 -4.15
CA SER A 152 8.51 -6.70 -4.75
C SER A 152 8.99 -5.63 -5.72
N SER A 153 8.19 -5.25 -6.71
CA SER A 153 8.42 -3.97 -7.40
C SER A 153 7.88 -2.81 -6.56
N THR A 154 8.25 -1.57 -6.90
CA THR A 154 7.56 -0.37 -6.43
C THR A 154 6.19 -0.23 -7.09
N VAL A 155 5.27 0.43 -6.38
CA VAL A 155 3.94 0.78 -6.86
C VAL A 155 3.97 2.21 -7.41
N PRO A 156 3.50 2.43 -8.65
CA PRO A 156 3.24 3.77 -9.18
C PRO A 156 2.21 4.50 -8.31
N GLN A 157 2.42 5.78 -8.00
CA GLN A 157 1.50 6.57 -7.16
C GLN A 157 1.07 7.82 -7.95
N GLU A 158 -0.15 7.83 -8.49
CA GLU A 158 -0.67 8.99 -9.26
C GLU A 158 -1.01 10.18 -8.35
N THR A 159 -1.28 9.88 -7.09
CA THR A 159 -1.59 10.84 -6.04
C THR A 159 -0.29 11.26 -5.36
N PRO A 160 0.03 12.57 -5.32
CA PRO A 160 1.22 13.03 -4.61
C PRO A 160 1.15 12.59 -3.15
N LYS A 161 2.32 12.44 -2.50
CA LYS A 161 2.39 12.20 -1.05
C LYS A 161 1.82 13.41 -0.32
N PHE A 162 0.51 13.40 -0.09
CA PHE A 162 -0.25 14.50 0.53
C PHE A 162 -0.09 14.59 2.05
N ILE A 163 0.77 13.74 2.59
CA ILE A 163 0.88 13.47 4.01
C ILE A 163 1.85 14.48 4.61
N ASN A 164 1.40 15.19 5.64
CA ASN A 164 1.98 16.43 6.22
C ASN A 164 1.66 17.72 5.47
N GLU A 165 1.20 17.67 4.22
CA GLU A 165 0.74 18.85 3.49
C GLU A 165 -0.77 19.08 3.67
N LEU A 166 -1.56 18.00 3.73
CA LEU A 166 -3.02 18.05 3.58
C LEU A 166 -3.80 17.25 4.64
N ILE A 167 -3.22 16.14 5.14
CA ILE A 167 -3.69 15.47 6.37
C ILE A 167 -2.59 15.56 7.42
N HIS A 168 -2.93 16.06 8.61
CA HIS A 168 -2.01 16.15 9.74
C HIS A 168 -1.78 14.77 10.35
N CYS A 169 -0.73 14.14 9.87
CA CYS A 169 -0.29 12.82 10.26
C CYS A 169 1.15 12.89 10.78
N SER A 170 1.57 11.87 11.51
CA SER A 170 2.98 11.61 11.81
C SER A 170 3.34 10.18 11.42
N PRO A 171 4.62 9.87 11.15
CA PRO A 171 5.03 8.50 10.87
C PRO A 171 4.64 7.56 12.03
N TYR A 172 3.95 6.46 11.72
CA TYR A 172 3.50 5.49 12.76
C TYR A 172 4.67 4.84 13.50
N LYS A 173 5.77 4.59 12.79
CA LYS A 173 7.06 4.17 13.33
C LYS A 173 8.10 5.05 12.67
N GLU A 174 9.10 5.50 13.43
CA GLU A 174 10.34 5.97 12.80
C GLU A 174 10.82 4.83 11.90
N GLU A 175 11.07 5.12 10.63
CA GLU A 175 11.93 4.25 9.83
C GLU A 175 13.24 4.17 10.59
N LYS A 176 13.41 3.11 11.39
CA LYS A 176 14.74 2.69 11.77
C LYS A 176 15.36 2.31 10.43
N GLN A 177 16.04 3.26 9.81
CA GLN A 177 17.06 3.01 8.80
C GLN A 177 18.04 2.09 9.50
N SER A 178 17.76 0.81 9.35
CA SER A 178 18.43 -0.27 10.02
C SER A 178 19.75 -0.49 9.29
N ASN A 179 20.63 0.51 9.40
CA ASN A 179 22.02 0.38 9.00
C ASN A 179 22.69 -0.76 9.80
N LEU A 180 22.13 -1.11 10.97
CA LEU A 180 22.47 -2.30 11.77
C LEU A 180 22.05 -3.65 11.14
N GLU A 181 21.13 -3.70 10.18
CA GLU A 181 20.80 -4.96 9.48
C GLU A 181 21.71 -5.25 8.29
N ALA A 182 22.31 -4.24 7.65
CA ALA A 182 23.24 -4.45 6.54
C ALA A 182 24.46 -5.29 6.96
N GLU A 183 24.92 -5.12 8.20
CA GLU A 183 26.02 -5.91 8.79
C GLU A 183 25.63 -7.36 9.11
N LYS A 184 24.32 -7.63 9.31
CA LYS A 184 23.77 -8.96 9.64
C LYS A 184 23.23 -9.72 8.43
N LEU A 185 23.28 -9.15 7.23
CA LEU A 185 22.86 -9.85 6.02
C LEU A 185 23.75 -11.07 5.77
N SER A 186 23.12 -12.21 5.55
CA SER A 186 23.81 -13.40 5.05
C SER A 186 24.45 -13.13 3.68
N ASN A 187 25.43 -13.94 3.28
CA ASN A 187 26.08 -13.79 1.98
C ASN A 187 25.08 -13.83 0.82
N ILE A 188 24.04 -14.67 0.92
CA ILE A 188 23.00 -14.76 -0.10
C ILE A 188 22.16 -13.50 -0.18
N GLU A 189 21.79 -12.90 0.95
CA GLU A 189 21.07 -11.62 0.95
C GLU A 189 21.91 -10.49 0.38
N LYS A 190 23.22 -10.47 0.67
CA LYS A 190 24.16 -9.52 0.04
C LYS A 190 24.20 -9.70 -1.47
N THR A 191 24.27 -10.94 -1.96
CA THR A 191 24.23 -11.23 -3.40
C THR A 191 22.91 -10.77 -4.03
N ILE A 192 21.76 -11.08 -3.43
CA ILE A 192 20.44 -10.66 -3.94
C ILE A 192 20.35 -9.13 -3.95
N ASN A 193 20.76 -8.46 -2.87
CA ASN A 193 20.72 -7.00 -2.79
C ASN A 193 21.64 -6.34 -3.82
N ASN A 194 22.81 -6.92 -4.10
CA ASN A 194 23.70 -6.42 -5.15
C ASN A 194 23.08 -6.58 -6.55
N MET A 195 22.45 -7.72 -6.85
CA MET A 195 21.73 -7.91 -8.12
C MET A 195 20.58 -6.90 -8.28
N ILE A 196 19.82 -6.63 -7.22
CA ILE A 196 18.74 -5.62 -7.24
C ILE A 196 19.31 -4.21 -7.43
N LYS A 197 20.43 -3.87 -6.79
CA LYS A 197 21.10 -2.58 -7.00
C LYS A 197 21.63 -2.42 -8.43
N GLU A 198 22.13 -3.51 -9.02
CA GLU A 198 22.61 -3.54 -10.40
C GLU A 198 21.47 -3.38 -11.42
N LEU A 199 20.29 -3.97 -11.14
CA LEU A 199 19.07 -3.70 -11.90
C LEU A 199 18.74 -2.20 -11.86
N GLY A 200 18.87 -1.55 -10.70
CA GLY A 200 18.60 -0.11 -10.58
C GLY A 200 17.13 0.26 -10.84
N GLU A 201 16.89 1.56 -11.03
CA GLU A 201 15.57 2.10 -11.32
C GLU A 201 15.41 2.42 -12.81
N ILE A 202 14.16 2.38 -13.27
CA ILE A 202 13.78 2.81 -14.61
C ILE A 202 12.56 3.72 -14.54
N MET A 203 12.41 4.59 -15.52
CA MET A 203 11.22 5.42 -15.65
C MET A 203 10.14 4.65 -16.43
N ILE A 204 8.94 4.60 -15.88
CA ILE A 204 7.74 4.09 -16.56
C ILE A 204 6.63 5.14 -16.51
N TYR A 205 5.67 5.02 -17.42
CA TYR A 205 4.58 5.97 -17.60
C TYR A 205 3.28 5.52 -16.93
N GLY A 206 2.65 6.47 -16.22
CA GLY A 206 1.39 6.34 -15.46
C GLY A 206 0.11 6.59 -16.27
N TYR A 207 -0.92 7.20 -15.67
CA TYR A 207 -2.21 7.52 -16.32
C TYR A 207 -2.10 8.68 -17.36
N TYR A 208 -2.92 8.68 -18.43
CA TYR A 208 -2.77 9.57 -19.61
C TYR A 208 -4.06 10.15 -20.22
N ASP A 209 -5.11 10.36 -19.44
CA ASP A 209 -6.14 11.28 -19.91
C ASP A 209 -5.69 12.74 -19.67
N GLY A 210 -5.77 13.61 -20.70
CA GLY A 210 -5.52 15.06 -20.54
C GLY A 210 -4.10 15.61 -20.81
N GLY A 211 -3.10 14.81 -21.19
CA GLY A 211 -1.80 15.33 -21.70
C GLY A 211 -0.69 15.58 -20.66
N TYR A 212 -0.80 15.04 -19.45
CA TYR A 212 0.22 15.14 -18.40
C TYR A 212 1.30 14.05 -18.51
N ASN A 213 2.50 14.33 -17.99
CA ASN A 213 3.64 13.40 -17.99
C ASN A 213 3.86 12.79 -16.60
N HIS A 214 2.93 11.94 -16.13
CA HIS A 214 3.13 11.18 -14.89
C HIS A 214 4.18 10.09 -15.11
N ILE A 215 5.35 10.28 -14.51
CA ILE A 215 6.49 9.39 -14.63
C ILE A 215 6.77 8.78 -13.26
N HIS A 216 6.92 7.47 -13.23
CA HIS A 216 7.17 6.69 -12.03
C HIS A 216 8.52 6.00 -12.11
N TYR A 217 9.21 5.92 -10.98
CA TYR A 217 10.47 5.19 -10.88
C TYR A 217 10.19 3.75 -10.43
N HIS A 218 10.18 2.85 -11.41
CA HIS A 218 10.05 1.42 -11.19
C HIS A 218 11.38 0.82 -10.76
N ARG A 219 11.36 0.08 -9.65
CA ARG A 219 12.52 -0.69 -9.16
C ARG A 219 12.05 -1.88 -8.34
N ILE A 220 12.92 -2.88 -8.21
CA ILE A 220 12.73 -3.98 -7.27
C ILE A 220 13.22 -3.56 -5.89
N VAL A 221 12.45 -3.92 -4.86
CA VAL A 221 12.78 -3.71 -3.46
C VAL A 221 12.90 -5.06 -2.76
N LEU A 222 13.87 -5.16 -1.84
CA LEU A 222 14.06 -6.29 -0.95
C LEU A 222 13.70 -5.89 0.46
N ALA A 223 12.87 -6.69 1.11
CA ALA A 223 12.58 -6.61 2.54
C ALA A 223 12.82 -7.95 3.23
N SER A 224 12.96 -7.92 4.55
CA SER A 224 13.17 -9.11 5.38
C SER A 224 12.30 -9.09 6.63
N GLY A 225 12.08 -10.26 7.23
CA GLY A 225 11.35 -10.43 8.47
C GLY A 225 11.71 -11.73 9.18
N GLY A 226 11.32 -11.85 10.46
CA GLY A 226 11.45 -13.09 11.23
C GLY A 226 10.41 -14.16 10.84
N SER A 227 9.32 -13.74 10.20
CA SER A 227 8.27 -14.59 9.63
C SER A 227 7.99 -14.24 8.17
N GLN A 228 7.24 -15.11 7.49
CA GLN A 228 6.81 -14.89 6.11
C GLN A 228 5.92 -13.65 6.02
N GLU A 229 4.96 -13.54 6.94
CA GLU A 229 4.00 -12.44 7.04
C GLU A 229 4.69 -11.11 7.31
N GLU A 230 5.69 -11.10 8.19
CA GLU A 230 6.48 -9.89 8.47
C GLU A 230 7.31 -9.47 7.25
N ALA A 231 7.95 -10.41 6.55
CA ALA A 231 8.71 -10.10 5.34
C ALA A 231 7.81 -9.54 4.22
N ILE A 232 6.61 -10.10 4.04
CA ILE A 232 5.62 -9.57 3.09
C ILE A 232 5.17 -8.17 3.51
N ASN A 233 4.73 -7.97 4.76
CA ASN A 233 4.30 -6.64 5.24
C ASN A 233 5.40 -5.58 5.04
N ASN A 234 6.66 -5.92 5.35
CA ASN A 234 7.78 -5.01 5.14
C ASN A 234 8.04 -4.72 3.65
N ALA A 235 7.82 -5.70 2.76
CA ALA A 235 7.91 -5.48 1.32
C ALA A 235 6.76 -4.58 0.81
N LEU A 236 5.53 -4.76 1.31
CA LEU A 236 4.38 -3.92 0.94
C LEU A 236 4.55 -2.46 1.40
N LEU A 237 5.15 -2.25 2.57
CA LEU A 237 5.54 -0.92 3.04
C LEU A 237 6.62 -0.31 2.14
N LYS A 238 7.66 -1.09 1.82
CA LYS A 238 8.81 -0.62 1.02
C LYS A 238 8.48 -0.40 -0.45
N SER A 239 7.48 -1.10 -1.00
CA SER A 239 6.98 -0.91 -2.37
C SER A 239 6.12 0.33 -2.51
N GLY A 240 5.57 0.86 -1.42
CA GLY A 240 4.56 1.92 -1.45
C GLY A 240 3.13 1.41 -1.71
N LEU A 241 2.90 0.08 -1.70
CA LEU A 241 1.53 -0.47 -1.72
C LEU A 241 0.78 -0.07 -0.45
N VAL A 242 1.46 -0.08 0.69
CA VAL A 242 0.90 0.26 1.99
C VAL A 242 1.69 1.38 2.62
N GLU A 243 0.99 2.36 3.15
CA GLU A 243 1.55 3.38 4.02
C GLU A 243 0.74 3.46 5.32
N ILE A 244 1.41 3.70 6.45
CA ILE A 244 0.77 3.72 7.77
C ILE A 244 1.20 4.97 8.53
N TYR A 245 0.22 5.70 9.03
CA TYR A 245 0.41 6.95 9.74
C TYR A 245 -0.36 6.99 11.05
N LYS A 246 0.17 7.74 12.01
CA LYS A 246 -0.61 8.18 13.16
C LYS A 246 -1.36 9.44 12.77
N LEU A 247 -2.68 9.41 12.91
CA LEU A 247 -3.49 10.60 12.67
C LEU A 247 -3.40 11.52 13.89
N GLU A 248 -3.02 12.78 13.67
CA GLU A 248 -2.91 13.78 14.75
C GLU A 248 -4.15 14.67 14.83
N LYS A 249 -4.73 15.04 13.68
CA LYS A 249 -5.90 15.92 13.62
C LYS A 249 -6.65 15.80 12.29
N PHE A 250 -7.99 15.86 12.35
CA PHE A 250 -8.85 16.12 11.20
C PHE A 250 -8.93 17.62 10.88
N ILE A 251 -8.83 17.97 9.61
CA ILE A 251 -8.92 19.37 9.15
C ILE A 251 -10.27 19.56 8.45
N ILE A 252 -10.97 20.63 8.82
CA ILE A 252 -12.07 21.19 8.06
C ILE A 252 -11.52 22.38 7.29
N GLN A 253 -11.59 22.33 5.96
CA GLN A 253 -11.08 23.35 5.06
C GLN A 253 -12.20 24.30 4.64
N GLU A 254 -11.93 25.60 4.68
CA GLU A 254 -12.91 26.62 4.32
C GLU A 254 -13.10 26.75 2.81
N ARG A 255 -12.09 26.48 1.97
CA ARG A 255 -12.20 26.46 0.49
C ARG A 255 -11.17 25.57 -0.20
N GLY A 256 -11.62 24.89 -1.26
CA GLY A 256 -10.77 24.38 -2.35
C GLY A 256 -9.60 23.49 -1.95
N GLY A 257 -9.75 22.67 -0.91
CA GLY A 257 -8.70 21.75 -0.51
C GLY A 257 -9.20 20.45 0.11
N TRP A 258 -8.24 19.62 0.46
CA TRP A 258 -8.43 18.19 0.68
C TRP A 258 -8.80 17.87 2.13
N GLY A 259 -9.71 16.91 2.32
CA GLY A 259 -10.34 16.56 3.59
C GLY A 259 -11.81 16.94 3.62
N PHE A 260 -12.30 17.37 4.78
CA PHE A 260 -13.66 17.89 4.90
C PHE A 260 -13.71 19.33 4.37
N CYS A 261 -14.39 19.58 3.25
CA CYS A 261 -14.44 20.89 2.61
C CYS A 261 -15.81 21.54 2.80
N VAL A 262 -15.84 22.79 3.28
CA VAL A 262 -17.08 23.56 3.49
C VAL A 262 -17.77 23.92 2.15
N ASP A 263 -17.02 23.98 1.05
CA ASP A 263 -17.55 24.26 -0.28
C ASP A 263 -18.23 23.04 -0.93
N ASP A 264 -18.11 21.84 -0.36
CA ASP A 264 -18.80 20.66 -0.88
C ASP A 264 -20.31 20.84 -0.70
N SER A 265 -21.10 20.62 -1.76
CA SER A 265 -22.55 20.89 -1.76
C SER A 265 -23.32 20.16 -0.66
N ASP A 266 -22.76 19.04 -0.21
CA ASP A 266 -23.36 18.13 0.76
C ASP A 266 -22.71 18.28 2.15
N PHE A 267 -21.87 19.29 2.37
CA PHE A 267 -21.19 19.50 3.64
C PHE A 267 -22.15 19.96 4.73
N ASP A 268 -22.31 19.12 5.76
CA ASP A 268 -22.98 19.46 7.01
C ASP A 268 -21.94 19.59 8.14
N ARG A 269 -21.78 20.82 8.65
CA ARG A 269 -20.79 21.13 9.69
C ARG A 269 -21.04 20.35 10.98
N ASP A 270 -22.31 20.15 11.34
CA ASP A 270 -22.67 19.49 12.59
C ASP A 270 -22.38 18.00 12.50
N ASP A 271 -22.76 17.36 11.38
CA ASP A 271 -22.49 15.93 11.14
C ASP A 271 -20.98 15.63 11.13
N VAL A 272 -20.19 16.44 10.42
CA VAL A 272 -18.72 16.31 10.39
C VAL A 272 -18.10 16.55 11.77
N THR A 273 -18.55 17.57 12.50
CA THR A 273 -18.04 17.87 13.84
C THR A 273 -18.37 16.74 14.82
N ASN A 274 -19.58 16.18 14.76
CA ASN A 274 -19.98 15.06 15.59
C ASN A 274 -19.15 13.81 15.31
N LEU A 275 -18.89 13.49 14.03
CA LEU A 275 -18.00 12.40 13.63
C LEU A 275 -16.59 12.58 14.19
N ILE A 276 -15.97 13.75 13.97
CA ILE A 276 -14.61 14.04 14.45
C ILE A 276 -14.54 13.94 15.98
N ASN A 277 -15.53 14.48 16.69
CA ASN A 277 -15.59 14.41 18.15
C ASN A 277 -15.72 12.97 18.65
N PHE A 278 -16.56 12.17 18.01
CA PHE A 278 -16.70 10.75 18.33
C PHE A 278 -15.35 10.02 18.15
N LEU A 279 -14.71 10.16 16.99
CA LEU A 279 -13.45 9.47 16.70
C LEU A 279 -12.33 9.85 17.68
N ASN A 280 -12.18 11.14 17.99
CA ASN A 280 -11.15 11.62 18.92
C ASN A 280 -11.42 11.24 20.38
N THR A 281 -12.69 11.14 20.78
CA THR A 281 -13.07 10.81 22.16
C THR A 281 -12.97 9.31 22.43
N VAL A 282 -13.40 8.49 21.47
CA VAL A 282 -13.49 7.03 21.64
C VAL A 282 -12.15 6.34 21.41
N PHE A 283 -11.29 6.90 20.56
CA PHE A 283 -10.03 6.27 20.18
C PHE A 283 -8.84 7.13 20.64
N PRO A 284 -8.11 6.71 21.69
CA PRO A 284 -6.90 7.42 22.15
C PRO A 284 -5.81 7.52 21.09
N LYS A 285 -5.84 6.62 20.12
CA LYS A 285 -4.91 6.56 18.99
C LYS A 285 -5.66 6.11 17.74
N LEU A 286 -5.59 6.95 16.71
CA LEU A 286 -6.09 6.66 15.38
C LEU A 286 -4.91 6.43 14.43
N LEU A 287 -5.01 5.37 13.65
CA LEU A 287 -4.05 5.05 12.60
C LEU A 287 -4.72 5.15 11.24
N LEU A 288 -4.05 5.81 10.30
CA LEU A 288 -4.42 5.84 8.89
C LEU A 288 -3.59 4.78 8.16
N TYR A 289 -4.26 3.81 7.55
CA TYR A 289 -3.68 2.86 6.61
C TYR A 289 -4.10 3.26 5.20
N ARG A 290 -3.15 3.56 4.33
CA ARG A 290 -3.38 3.87 2.92
C ARG A 290 -2.88 2.71 2.07
N PHE A 291 -3.76 2.12 1.29
CA PHE A 291 -3.44 1.10 0.29
C PHE A 291 -3.54 1.72 -1.09
N CYS A 292 -2.45 1.67 -1.85
CA CYS A 292 -2.35 2.24 -3.19
C CYS A 292 -2.27 1.10 -4.22
N PHE A 293 -3.23 1.02 -5.13
CA PHE A 293 -3.24 0.12 -6.27
C PHE A 293 -3.15 0.93 -7.56
N TRP A 294 -2.04 1.64 -7.72
CA TRP A 294 -1.80 2.59 -8.81
C TRP A 294 -2.77 3.76 -8.84
N ASP A 295 -3.91 3.62 -9.51
CA ASP A 295 -4.94 4.63 -9.67
C ASP A 295 -6.07 4.50 -8.64
N TYR A 296 -6.09 3.43 -7.83
CA TYR A 296 -7.05 3.27 -6.73
C TYR A 296 -6.40 3.45 -5.37
N GLU A 297 -7.12 4.11 -4.47
CA GLU A 297 -6.74 4.27 -3.07
C GLU A 297 -7.81 3.75 -2.12
N HIS A 298 -7.38 2.99 -1.13
CA HIS A 298 -8.22 2.56 -0.01
C HIS A 298 -7.59 3.04 1.29
N LEU A 299 -8.25 3.98 1.96
CA LEU A 299 -7.81 4.51 3.24
C LEU A 299 -8.69 3.93 4.34
N TYR A 300 -8.05 3.51 5.43
CA TYR A 300 -8.72 3.04 6.63
C TYR A 300 -8.20 3.86 7.82
N ILE A 301 -9.06 4.62 8.45
CA ILE A 301 -8.74 5.38 9.68
C ILE A 301 -9.35 4.60 10.85
N LEU A 302 -8.50 3.88 11.58
CA LEU A 302 -8.93 2.88 12.55
C LEU A 302 -8.38 3.18 13.94
N GLY A 303 -9.20 2.95 14.95
CA GLY A 303 -8.82 2.95 16.36
C GLY A 303 -9.08 1.61 17.02
N GLU A 304 -8.20 1.25 17.95
CA GLU A 304 -8.34 0.02 18.74
C GLU A 304 -9.55 0.14 19.68
N THR A 305 -10.36 -0.92 19.71
CA THR A 305 -11.55 -0.99 20.56
C THR A 305 -11.30 -1.62 21.93
N ASP A 306 -10.19 -2.33 22.09
CA ASP A 306 -9.88 -3.09 23.30
C ASP A 306 -8.38 -2.97 23.64
N ASN A 307 -8.09 -2.46 24.85
CA ASN A 307 -6.74 -2.39 25.42
C ASN A 307 -6.54 -3.44 26.53
N SER A 308 -7.51 -4.32 26.78
CA SER A 308 -7.40 -5.30 27.85
C SER A 308 -6.31 -6.32 27.50
N LEU A 309 -5.32 -6.42 28.39
CA LEU A 309 -4.14 -7.27 28.27
C LEU A 309 -4.44 -8.78 28.28
N GLU A 310 -5.72 -9.17 28.39
CA GLU A 310 -6.14 -10.55 28.64
C GLU A 310 -6.51 -11.33 27.37
N ASP A 311 -6.66 -10.66 26.22
CA ASP A 311 -7.03 -11.30 24.96
C ASP A 311 -6.19 -10.75 23.80
N SER A 312 -5.42 -11.63 23.13
CA SER A 312 -4.55 -11.24 22.02
C SER A 312 -5.32 -10.79 20.77
N SER A 313 -6.66 -10.91 20.76
CA SER A 313 -7.52 -10.58 19.63
C SER A 313 -8.06 -9.14 19.70
N VAL A 314 -7.19 -8.17 19.38
CA VAL A 314 -7.57 -6.74 19.32
C VAL A 314 -8.51 -6.49 18.12
N SER A 315 -9.64 -5.83 18.38
CA SER A 315 -10.60 -5.42 17.36
C SER A 315 -10.47 -3.92 17.08
N TYR A 316 -10.74 -3.51 15.84
CA TYR A 316 -10.62 -2.12 15.40
C TYR A 316 -11.95 -1.62 14.86
N VAL A 317 -12.24 -0.33 15.07
CA VAL A 317 -13.39 0.36 14.49
C VAL A 317 -12.93 1.71 13.96
N GLY A 318 -13.56 2.16 12.90
CA GLY A 318 -13.29 3.47 12.32
C GLY A 318 -13.91 3.59 10.94
N VAL A 319 -13.31 4.39 10.08
CA VAL A 319 -13.87 4.71 8.76
C VAL A 319 -12.99 4.18 7.63
N ALA A 320 -13.64 3.69 6.58
CA ALA A 320 -13.02 3.37 5.31
C ALA A 320 -13.37 4.45 4.28
N ILE A 321 -12.42 4.76 3.40
CA ILE A 321 -12.57 5.70 2.30
C ILE A 321 -12.00 5.01 1.07
N HIS A 322 -12.83 4.82 0.05
CA HIS A 322 -12.42 4.21 -1.21
C HIS A 322 -12.52 5.24 -2.31
N SER A 323 -11.46 5.36 -3.10
CA SER A 323 -11.37 6.40 -4.09
C SER A 323 -10.62 5.92 -5.33
N HIS A 324 -11.10 6.34 -6.48
CA HIS A 324 -10.41 6.18 -7.76
C HIS A 324 -9.83 7.52 -8.14
N PHE A 325 -8.59 7.54 -8.62
CA PHE A 325 -7.99 8.75 -9.17
C PHE A 325 -8.82 9.18 -10.36
N THR A 326 -9.45 10.35 -10.22
CA THR A 326 -10.31 10.95 -11.25
C THR A 326 -9.77 12.34 -11.48
N TYR A 327 -9.26 12.55 -12.69
CA TYR A 327 -8.83 13.87 -13.13
C TYR A 327 -9.93 14.53 -13.95
N ASN A 328 -10.42 15.67 -13.46
CA ASN A 328 -11.42 16.56 -14.00
C ASN A 328 -10.97 18.04 -13.79
N PRO A 329 -10.26 18.62 -14.77
CA PRO A 329 -9.54 19.90 -14.64
C PRO A 329 -10.35 21.11 -14.16
#